data_AF-A0A2I0P434-F1
#
_entry.id   AF-A0A2I0P434-F1
#
_cell.length_a   1.000
_cell.length_b   1.000
_cell.length_c   1.000
_cell.angle_alpha   90.00
_cell.angle_beta   90.00
_cell.angle_gamma   90.00
#
_symmetry.space_group_name_H-M   'P 1'
#
loop_
_entity.id
_entity.type
_entity.pdbx_description
1 polymer ?
#
loop_
_entity_poly.entity_id
_entity_poly.type
_entity_poly.pdbx_seq_one_letter_code
_entity_poly.pdbx_strand_id
1 'polypeptide(L)'
;MASLTKLKILFLAAAIAGILMIALTFFGVAWINSNPGYYRYTVTMDGLSNYTGEPVTDIIVPMPMRDGNLVFSEEELQYKQFGNWKSVIVVTPHGKMLAFQSLGANLTDIYAEFFKGFDPGELRLTNLQNESLSPLMSGGQDTPVRWNSSTQVGSNCTSVLFFPEDLVPLNVNATDIGVDLELTVSEGIHHSISGDTFRMSILEHIPPDIRGAIPVNVHVARYQSGGNWVPVNEVDIR
;
A
#
# COMPACT_ATOMS: atom_id res chain seq x y z
N MET A 1 29.33 35.58 55.64
CA MET A 1 29.50 35.18 54.23
C MET A 1 29.18 33.70 53.94
N ALA A 2 29.36 32.75 54.87
CA ALA A 2 29.11 31.31 54.61
C ALA A 2 27.64 30.90 54.33
N SER A 3 26.66 31.68 54.78
CA SER A 3 25.22 31.39 54.60
C SER A 3 24.75 31.54 53.14
N LEU A 4 25.25 32.58 52.44
CA LEU A 4 24.88 32.87 51.06
C LEU A 4 25.39 31.80 50.09
N THR A 5 26.58 31.24 50.34
CA THR A 5 27.19 30.19 49.52
C THR A 5 26.41 28.88 49.63
N LYS A 6 25.97 28.49 50.84
CA LYS A 6 25.15 27.29 51.05
C LYS A 6 23.78 27.40 50.37
N LEU A 7 23.15 28.58 50.44
CA LEU A 7 21.88 28.84 49.78
C LEU A 7 22.00 28.72 48.25
N LYS A 8 23.07 29.29 47.66
CA LYS A 8 23.35 29.17 46.21
C LYS A 8 23.55 27.72 45.77
N ILE A 9 24.27 26.91 46.56
CA ILE A 9 24.48 25.49 46.27
C ILE A 9 23.15 24.72 46.31
N LEU A 10 22.28 25.01 47.28
CA LEU A 10 20.96 24.37 47.40
C LEU A 10 20.06 24.71 46.20
N PHE A 11 20.01 25.98 45.78
CA PHE A 11 19.26 26.39 44.59
C PHE A 11 19.79 25.73 43.31
N LEU A 12 21.11 25.62 43.16
CA LEU A 12 21.72 24.95 42.02
C LEU A 12 21.38 23.46 42.00
N ALA A 13 21.45 22.77 43.14
CA ALA A 13 21.09 21.36 43.26
C ALA A 13 19.60 21.13 42.95
N ALA A 14 18.71 21.99 43.45
CA ALA A 14 17.27 21.91 43.15
C ALA A 14 16.98 22.16 41.66
N ALA A 15 17.66 23.13 41.03
CA ALA A 15 17.53 23.40 39.61
C ALA A 15 18.00 22.21 38.75
N ILE A 16 19.15 21.60 39.10
CA ILE A 16 19.66 20.41 38.40
C ILE A 16 18.68 19.23 38.55
N ALA A 17 18.18 18.97 39.76
CA ALA A 17 17.21 17.91 39.99
C ALA A 17 15.90 18.15 39.22
N GLY A 18 15.43 19.40 39.16
CA GLY A 18 14.26 19.78 38.36
C GLY A 18 14.47 19.54 36.87
N ILE A 19 15.62 19.94 36.32
CA ILE A 19 15.96 19.69 34.91
C ILE A 19 16.07 18.20 34.62
N LEU A 20 16.69 17.42 35.52
CA LEU A 20 16.82 15.96 35.38
C LEU A 20 15.44 15.27 35.36
N MET A 21 14.55 15.66 36.28
CA MET A 21 13.18 15.14 36.33
C MET A 21 12.40 15.45 35.04
N ILE A 22 12.52 16.68 34.54
CA ILE A 22 11.90 17.10 33.28
C ILE A 22 12.46 16.28 32.12
N ALA A 23 13.79 16.17 32.01
CA ALA A 23 14.44 15.39 30.97
C ALA A 23 14.00 13.92 31.01
N LEU A 24 14.05 13.27 32.17
CA LEU A 24 13.63 11.87 32.33
C LEU A 24 12.16 11.65 31.95
N THR A 25 11.29 12.62 32.26
CA THR A 25 9.88 12.54 31.88
C THR A 25 9.72 12.66 30.36
N PHE A 26 10.35 13.65 29.73
CA PHE A 26 10.29 13.83 28.27
C PHE A 26 10.91 12.65 27.51
N PHE A 27 12.08 12.17 27.92
CA PHE A 27 12.73 11.00 27.32
C PHE A 27 11.91 9.73 27.55
N GLY A 28 11.33 9.55 28.74
CA GLY A 28 10.46 8.41 29.05
C GLY A 28 9.20 8.39 28.19
N VAL A 29 8.49 9.52 28.07
CA VAL A 29 7.31 9.64 27.20
C VAL A 29 7.68 9.42 25.74
N ALA A 30 8.80 9.98 25.30
CA ALA A 30 9.27 9.81 23.92
C ALA A 30 9.47 8.32 23.59
N TRP A 31 10.09 7.56 24.50
CA TRP A 31 10.38 6.13 24.33
C TRP A 31 9.13 5.25 24.28
N ILE A 32 8.12 5.56 25.11
CA ILE A 32 6.88 4.79 25.20
C ILE A 32 5.98 5.00 23.96
N ASN A 33 6.02 6.19 23.37
CA ASN A 33 5.21 6.50 22.21
C ASN A 33 5.87 5.98 20.92
N SER A 34 5.68 4.67 20.69
CA SER A 34 6.10 3.98 19.48
C SER A 34 4.92 3.18 18.90
N ASN A 35 4.71 3.24 17.59
CA ASN A 35 3.71 2.48 16.85
C ASN A 35 4.45 1.65 15.78
N PRO A 36 4.19 0.34 15.66
CA PRO A 36 4.80 -0.49 14.62
C PRO A 36 4.58 0.07 13.22
N GLY A 37 5.56 -0.16 12.35
CA GLY A 37 5.39 0.03 10.92
C GLY A 37 4.57 -1.10 10.31
N TYR A 38 4.02 -0.90 9.11
CA TYR A 38 3.26 -1.93 8.42
C TYR A 38 3.22 -1.77 6.92
N TYR A 39 2.90 -2.88 6.25
CA TYR A 39 2.34 -2.94 4.92
C TYR A 39 0.91 -3.47 4.97
N ARG A 40 0.06 -2.87 4.14
CA ARG A 40 -1.31 -3.33 3.88
C ARG A 40 -1.54 -3.31 2.39
N TYR A 41 -1.92 -4.45 1.82
CA TYR A 41 -2.27 -4.57 0.42
C TYR A 41 -3.72 -5.03 0.30
N THR A 42 -4.56 -4.20 -0.29
CA THR A 42 -5.98 -4.44 -0.47
C THR A 42 -6.28 -4.60 -1.95
N VAL A 43 -7.08 -5.61 -2.29
CA VAL A 43 -7.61 -5.85 -3.63
C VAL A 43 -9.12 -5.89 -3.53
N THR A 44 -9.76 -4.92 -4.17
CA THR A 44 -11.22 -4.82 -4.27
C THR A 44 -11.60 -4.91 -5.74
N MET A 45 -12.54 -5.79 -6.07
CA MET A 45 -13.13 -5.85 -7.39
C MET A 45 -14.64 -5.98 -7.30
N ASP A 46 -15.34 -4.99 -7.84
CA ASP A 46 -16.79 -4.88 -7.80
C ASP A 46 -17.40 -5.16 -9.18
N GLY A 47 -18.61 -5.71 -9.19
CA GLY A 47 -19.36 -5.98 -10.42
C GLY A 47 -19.04 -7.32 -11.07
N LEU A 48 -18.12 -8.11 -10.50
CA LEU A 48 -17.81 -9.49 -10.93
C LEU A 48 -19.02 -10.41 -10.83
N SER A 49 -19.92 -10.15 -9.88
CA SER A 49 -21.19 -10.85 -9.73
C SER A 49 -22.12 -10.79 -10.96
N ASN A 50 -21.87 -9.86 -11.90
CA ASN A 50 -22.59 -9.77 -13.17
C ASN A 50 -21.97 -10.62 -14.30
N TYR A 51 -20.94 -11.41 -13.99
CA TYR A 51 -20.19 -12.20 -14.97
C TYR A 51 -20.18 -13.68 -14.59
N THR A 52 -19.95 -14.51 -15.62
CA THR A 52 -19.66 -15.93 -15.49
C THR A 52 -18.37 -16.22 -16.24
N GLY A 53 -17.63 -17.23 -15.80
CA GLY A 53 -16.48 -17.77 -16.52
C GLY A 53 -16.52 -19.29 -16.57
N GLU A 54 -15.40 -19.89 -16.99
CA GLU A 54 -15.16 -21.33 -16.83
C GLU A 54 -15.27 -21.76 -15.35
N PRO A 55 -15.43 -23.07 -15.05
CA PRO A 55 -15.53 -23.58 -13.68
C PRO A 55 -14.40 -23.12 -12.74
N VAL A 56 -13.26 -22.74 -13.30
CA VAL A 56 -12.12 -22.12 -12.63
C VAL A 56 -11.71 -20.90 -13.44
N THR A 57 -11.93 -19.70 -12.88
CA THR A 57 -11.61 -18.40 -13.49
C THR A 57 -10.47 -17.75 -12.72
N ASP A 58 -9.42 -17.30 -13.40
CA ASP A 58 -8.29 -16.61 -12.77
C ASP A 58 -8.29 -15.12 -13.15
N ILE A 59 -8.40 -14.24 -12.16
CA ILE A 59 -8.15 -12.80 -12.35
C ILE A 59 -6.79 -12.48 -11.73
N ILE A 60 -5.87 -11.92 -12.51
CA ILE A 60 -4.48 -11.75 -12.11
C ILE A 60 -4.16 -10.28 -11.88
N VAL A 61 -3.55 -10.00 -10.73
CA VAL A 61 -3.19 -8.67 -10.26
C VAL A 61 -1.70 -8.55 -9.95
N PRO A 62 -1.13 -7.34 -9.99
CA PRO A 62 0.26 -7.14 -9.66
C PRO A 62 0.54 -7.36 -8.17
N MET A 63 1.77 -7.74 -7.84
CA MET A 63 2.21 -7.96 -6.47
C MET A 63 3.02 -6.80 -5.92
N PRO A 64 2.88 -6.47 -4.62
CA PRO A 64 3.71 -5.48 -3.96
C PRO A 64 5.15 -6.00 -3.78
N MET A 65 6.10 -5.20 -4.24
CA MET A 65 7.53 -5.49 -4.20
C MET A 65 8.30 -4.34 -3.56
N ARG A 66 9.35 -4.70 -2.82
CA ARG A 66 10.38 -3.78 -2.33
C ARG A 66 11.75 -4.26 -2.80
N ASP A 67 12.53 -3.38 -3.42
CA ASP A 67 13.90 -3.67 -3.88
C ASP A 67 13.95 -4.91 -4.79
N GLY A 68 12.91 -5.09 -5.62
CA GLY A 68 12.77 -6.26 -6.49
C GLY A 68 12.44 -7.59 -5.77
N ASN A 69 12.15 -7.55 -4.47
CA ASN A 69 11.72 -8.70 -3.68
C ASN A 69 10.26 -8.56 -3.25
N LEU A 70 9.57 -9.68 -3.04
CA LEU A 70 8.18 -9.64 -2.56
C LEU A 70 8.10 -9.05 -1.14
N VAL A 71 7.18 -8.12 -0.94
CA VAL A 71 6.90 -7.54 0.39
C VAL A 71 6.33 -8.60 1.32
N PHE A 72 5.38 -9.38 0.81
CA PHE A 72 4.76 -10.51 1.49
C PHE A 72 5.40 -11.80 1.01
N SER A 73 5.72 -12.73 1.91
CA SER A 73 6.24 -14.03 1.52
C SER A 73 5.24 -14.77 0.63
N GLU A 74 5.73 -15.76 -0.11
CA GLU A 74 4.86 -16.61 -0.91
C GLU A 74 3.80 -17.31 -0.05
N GLU A 75 4.09 -17.67 1.21
CA GLU A 75 3.10 -18.27 2.12
C GLU A 75 2.09 -17.26 2.68
N GLU A 76 2.49 -15.99 2.79
CA GLU A 76 1.59 -14.89 3.18
C GLU A 76 0.57 -14.62 2.06
N LEU A 77 0.97 -14.78 0.79
CA LEU A 77 0.14 -14.49 -0.38
C LEU A 77 -0.68 -15.68 -0.88
N GLN A 78 -0.13 -16.90 -0.85
CA GLN A 78 -0.75 -18.06 -1.49
C GLN A 78 -1.76 -18.78 -0.59
N TYR A 79 -2.74 -19.40 -1.24
CA TYR A 79 -3.77 -20.26 -0.67
C TYR A 79 -4.59 -19.57 0.44
N LYS A 80 -4.72 -18.24 0.38
CA LYS A 80 -5.65 -17.50 1.23
C LYS A 80 -7.01 -17.49 0.55
N GLN A 81 -8.06 -17.72 1.32
CA GLN A 81 -9.41 -17.74 0.81
C GLN A 81 -10.13 -16.43 1.15
N PHE A 82 -10.77 -15.84 0.15
CA PHE A 82 -11.53 -14.60 0.25
C PHE A 82 -12.91 -14.83 -0.38
N GLY A 83 -13.88 -15.23 0.43
CA GLY A 83 -15.19 -15.67 -0.07
C GLY A 83 -15.06 -16.87 -1.01
N ASN A 84 -15.52 -16.70 -2.26
CA ASN A 84 -15.45 -17.72 -3.31
C ASN A 84 -14.17 -17.66 -4.16
N TRP A 85 -13.14 -16.96 -3.68
CA TRP A 85 -11.86 -16.85 -4.34
C TRP A 85 -10.75 -17.43 -3.47
N LYS A 86 -9.73 -17.99 -4.11
CA LYS A 86 -8.46 -18.32 -3.46
C LYS A 86 -7.32 -17.61 -4.16
N SER A 87 -6.38 -17.09 -3.40
CA SER A 87 -5.19 -16.47 -3.94
C SER A 87 -4.14 -17.53 -4.30
N VAL A 88 -3.48 -17.40 -5.45
CA VAL A 88 -2.38 -18.26 -5.89
C VAL A 88 -1.35 -17.42 -6.63
N ILE A 89 -0.06 -17.74 -6.50
CA ILE A 89 0.97 -17.06 -7.28
C ILE A 89 1.09 -17.76 -8.62
N VAL A 90 1.08 -16.97 -9.69
CA VAL A 90 1.18 -17.47 -11.06
C VAL A 90 2.34 -16.79 -11.77
N VAL A 91 2.93 -17.51 -12.74
CA VAL A 91 3.98 -16.96 -13.61
C VAL A 91 3.33 -16.56 -14.93
N THR A 92 3.33 -15.27 -15.23
CA THR A 92 2.86 -14.71 -16.51
C THR A 92 4.06 -14.39 -17.40
N PRO A 93 3.86 -14.09 -18.70
CA PRO A 93 4.93 -13.58 -19.56
C PRO A 93 5.61 -12.31 -19.03
N HIS A 94 4.96 -11.59 -18.12
CA HIS A 94 5.46 -10.33 -17.54
C HIS A 94 6.13 -10.52 -16.18
N GLY A 95 6.01 -11.70 -15.55
CA GLY A 95 6.63 -12.01 -14.26
C GLY A 95 5.71 -12.78 -13.33
N LYS A 96 6.15 -12.97 -12.08
CA LYS A 96 5.29 -13.52 -11.03
C LYS A 96 4.21 -12.51 -10.66
N MET A 97 2.98 -12.96 -10.55
CA MET A 97 1.81 -12.15 -10.17
C MET A 97 0.88 -12.93 -9.22
N LEU A 98 -0.08 -12.23 -8.63
CA LEU A 98 -1.08 -12.82 -7.73
C LEU A 98 -2.37 -13.04 -8.51
N ALA A 99 -2.82 -14.29 -8.62
CA ALA A 99 -4.12 -14.62 -9.19
C ALA A 99 -5.15 -14.86 -8.08
N PHE A 100 -6.36 -14.37 -8.30
CA PHE A 100 -7.56 -14.77 -7.58
C PHE A 100 -8.28 -15.81 -8.44
N GLN A 101 -8.20 -17.05 -8.00
CA GLN A 101 -8.82 -18.20 -8.66
C GLN A 101 -10.20 -18.44 -8.06
N SER A 102 -11.23 -18.49 -8.90
CA SER A 102 -12.59 -18.78 -8.48
C SER A 102 -12.71 -20.22 -7.98
N LEU A 103 -13.59 -20.43 -7.00
CA LEU A 103 -13.94 -21.75 -6.47
C LEU A 103 -15.20 -22.33 -7.14
N GLY A 104 -15.73 -21.65 -8.17
CA GLY A 104 -16.87 -22.08 -8.95
C GLY A 104 -17.18 -21.12 -10.11
N ALA A 105 -18.15 -21.50 -10.94
CA ALA A 105 -18.52 -20.77 -12.17
C ALA A 105 -19.27 -19.45 -11.91
N ASN A 106 -20.00 -19.35 -10.79
CA ASN A 106 -20.67 -18.11 -10.40
C ASN A 106 -19.68 -17.22 -9.67
N LEU A 107 -19.30 -16.13 -10.31
CA LEU A 107 -18.33 -15.21 -9.76
C LEU A 107 -18.96 -14.33 -8.67
N THR A 108 -18.15 -13.94 -7.70
CA THR A 108 -18.51 -12.97 -6.67
C THR A 108 -17.53 -11.82 -6.71
N ASP A 109 -17.91 -10.69 -6.14
CA ASP A 109 -16.97 -9.58 -5.94
C ASP A 109 -15.80 -10.03 -5.04
N ILE A 110 -14.64 -9.41 -5.23
CA ILE A 110 -13.41 -9.71 -4.49
C ILE A 110 -13.20 -8.60 -3.46
N TYR A 111 -12.95 -9.00 -2.21
CA TYR A 111 -12.35 -8.15 -1.21
C TYR A 111 -11.29 -8.96 -0.47
N ALA A 112 -10.03 -8.61 -0.68
CA ALA A 112 -8.89 -9.27 -0.08
C ALA A 112 -7.95 -8.26 0.56
N GLU A 113 -7.53 -8.53 1.80
CA GLU A 113 -6.55 -7.72 2.52
C GLU A 113 -5.40 -8.62 2.98
N PHE A 114 -4.18 -8.19 2.67
CA PHE A 114 -2.94 -8.76 3.19
C PHE A 114 -2.28 -7.72 4.10
N PHE A 115 -1.84 -8.15 5.28
CA PHE A 115 -1.25 -7.27 6.29
C PHE A 115 0.05 -7.86 6.84
N LYS A 116 1.07 -7.00 6.96
CA LYS A 116 2.37 -7.35 7.53
C LYS A 116 2.84 -6.23 8.45
N GLY A 117 3.01 -6.53 9.73
CA GLY A 117 3.53 -5.61 10.73
C GLY A 117 5.04 -5.76 10.92
N PHE A 118 5.67 -4.69 11.40
CA PHE A 118 7.10 -4.60 11.71
C PHE A 118 7.28 -4.02 13.10
N ASP A 119 8.38 -4.35 13.75
CA ASP A 119 8.69 -3.73 15.04
C ASP A 119 8.97 -2.23 14.84
N PRO A 120 8.70 -1.38 15.86
CA PRO A 120 8.92 0.06 15.73
C PRO A 120 10.36 0.40 15.34
N GLY A 121 10.51 1.10 14.22
CA GLY A 121 11.81 1.53 13.70
C GLY A 121 12.56 0.52 12.83
N GLU A 122 12.04 -0.70 12.67
CA GLU A 122 12.57 -1.72 11.76
C GLU A 122 12.28 -1.36 10.29
N LEU A 123 11.04 -0.92 10.02
CA LEU A 123 10.62 -0.51 8.70
C LEU A 123 11.14 0.90 8.39
N ARG A 124 11.98 1.01 7.34
CA ARG A 124 12.52 2.29 6.85
C ARG A 124 12.27 2.47 5.36
N LEU A 125 11.62 3.56 5.01
CA LEU A 125 11.30 4.00 3.66
C LEU A 125 12.38 5.00 3.22
N THR A 126 13.52 4.45 2.78
CA THR A 126 14.69 5.24 2.36
C THR A 126 14.50 5.85 0.97
N ASN A 127 13.87 5.13 0.05
CA ASN A 127 13.53 5.60 -1.29
C ASN A 127 12.24 4.95 -1.78
N LEU A 128 11.29 5.78 -2.22
CA LEU A 128 10.01 5.32 -2.77
C LEU A 128 10.17 4.53 -4.08
N GLN A 129 11.26 4.74 -4.82
CA GLN A 129 11.59 3.96 -6.03
C GLN A 129 11.83 2.48 -5.77
N ASN A 130 12.08 2.11 -4.52
CA ASN A 130 12.26 0.72 -4.14
C ASN A 130 10.92 0.00 -4.07
N GLU A 131 9.82 0.72 -3.85
CA GLU A 131 8.47 0.18 -3.78
C GLU A 131 7.86 0.08 -5.19
N SER A 132 7.15 -1.01 -5.49
CA SER A 132 6.43 -1.15 -6.76
C SER A 132 5.28 -2.15 -6.71
N LEU A 133 4.37 -2.03 -7.67
CA LEU A 133 3.40 -3.07 -8.01
C LEU A 133 3.89 -3.79 -9.26
N SER A 134 4.47 -4.97 -9.07
CA SER A 134 5.08 -5.74 -10.15
C SER A 134 4.10 -6.67 -10.86
N PRO A 135 4.23 -6.83 -12.18
CA PRO A 135 5.35 -6.36 -12.98
C PRO A 135 5.21 -4.89 -13.41
N LEU A 136 6.35 -4.22 -13.58
CA LEU A 136 6.43 -2.89 -14.16
C LEU A 136 6.51 -3.00 -15.69
N MET A 137 5.67 -2.26 -16.40
CA MET A 137 5.69 -2.17 -17.85
C MET A 137 6.40 -0.89 -18.30
N SER A 138 7.29 -1.03 -19.27
CA SER A 138 7.94 0.13 -19.91
C SER A 138 6.95 0.85 -20.83
N GLY A 139 6.37 1.96 -20.34
CA GLY A 139 5.80 3.04 -21.15
C GLY A 139 4.54 2.72 -21.98
N GLY A 140 3.39 2.72 -21.33
CA GLY A 140 2.09 2.94 -21.97
C GLY A 140 1.78 4.44 -22.08
N GLN A 141 1.96 4.98 -23.28
CA GLN A 141 1.58 6.30 -23.79
C GLN A 141 0.57 7.14 -22.98
N ASP A 142 1.04 8.32 -22.53
CA ASP A 142 0.34 9.60 -22.26
C ASP A 142 -1.21 9.58 -22.31
N THR A 143 -1.86 8.95 -21.35
CA THR A 143 -3.29 9.19 -21.08
C THR A 143 -3.48 9.60 -19.63
N PRO A 144 -3.62 10.91 -19.34
CA PRO A 144 -3.86 11.38 -17.99
C PRO A 144 -5.27 10.96 -17.56
N VAL A 145 -5.37 9.91 -16.72
CA VAL A 145 -6.58 9.66 -15.95
C VAL A 145 -6.74 10.82 -14.98
N ARG A 146 -7.75 11.64 -15.25
CA ARG A 146 -8.08 12.86 -14.52
C ARG A 146 -8.72 12.47 -13.18
N TRP A 147 -7.94 12.47 -12.11
CA TRP A 147 -8.47 12.42 -10.76
C TRP A 147 -9.31 13.68 -10.49
N ASN A 148 -10.62 13.50 -10.33
CA ASN A 148 -11.52 14.55 -9.87
C ASN A 148 -11.36 14.77 -8.36
N SER A 149 -10.17 15.19 -7.92
CA SER A 149 -9.89 15.91 -6.65
C SER A 149 -8.39 16.13 -6.39
N SER A 150 -7.57 16.42 -7.41
CA SER A 150 -6.30 17.17 -7.28
C SER A 150 -5.57 17.13 -8.62
N THR A 151 -5.35 18.31 -9.21
CA THR A 151 -4.52 18.49 -10.39
C THR A 151 -3.05 18.27 -10.06
N GLN A 152 -2.53 17.05 -10.21
CA GLN A 152 -1.08 16.79 -10.29
C GLN A 152 -0.81 15.40 -10.90
N VAL A 153 0.14 15.37 -11.83
CA VAL A 153 0.54 14.21 -12.64
C VAL A 153 1.49 13.35 -11.80
N GLY A 154 0.99 12.26 -11.23
CA GLY A 154 1.81 11.28 -10.51
C GLY A 154 2.68 10.45 -11.46
N SER A 155 3.78 9.91 -10.93
CA SER A 155 4.77 9.06 -11.62
C SER A 155 4.15 8.04 -12.60
N ASN A 156 4.62 8.02 -13.85
CA ASN A 156 4.21 7.09 -14.91
C ASN A 156 4.72 5.65 -14.69
N CYS A 157 4.38 5.02 -13.57
CA CYS A 157 4.62 3.59 -13.36
C CYS A 157 3.41 2.81 -13.89
N THR A 158 3.58 2.08 -14.99
CA THR A 158 2.52 1.22 -15.54
C THR A 158 2.71 -0.20 -15.01
N SER A 159 1.61 -0.86 -14.63
CA SER A 159 1.55 -2.29 -14.34
C SER A 159 0.53 -2.96 -15.25
N VAL A 160 0.12 -4.18 -14.96
CA VAL A 160 -0.82 -4.95 -15.78
C VAL A 160 -1.77 -5.76 -14.93
N LEU A 161 -3.03 -5.80 -15.36
CA LEU A 161 -4.05 -6.72 -14.89
C LEU A 161 -4.31 -7.78 -15.96
N PHE A 162 -4.73 -8.98 -15.56
CA PHE A 162 -5.23 -9.97 -16.51
C PHE A 162 -6.64 -10.38 -16.17
N PHE A 163 -7.52 -10.22 -17.14
CA PHE A 163 -8.86 -10.77 -17.13
C PHE A 163 -8.95 -11.94 -18.12
N PRO A 164 -9.59 -13.05 -17.74
CA PRO A 164 -9.69 -14.22 -18.60
C PRO A 164 -10.57 -13.94 -19.82
N GLU A 165 -10.17 -14.46 -20.99
CA GLU A 165 -10.87 -14.23 -22.27
C GLU A 165 -12.29 -14.82 -22.30
N ASP A 166 -12.54 -15.87 -21.51
CA ASP A 166 -13.81 -16.56 -21.35
C ASP A 166 -14.75 -15.90 -20.32
N LEU A 167 -14.37 -14.75 -19.75
CA LEU A 167 -15.21 -14.00 -18.83
C LEU A 167 -16.34 -13.29 -19.58
N VAL A 168 -17.55 -13.83 -19.47
CA VAL A 168 -18.73 -13.38 -20.23
C VAL A 168 -19.75 -12.69 -19.30
N PRO A 169 -20.31 -11.54 -19.70
CA PRO A 169 -21.47 -10.93 -19.06
C PRO A 169 -22.67 -11.88 -18.93
N LEU A 170 -23.31 -11.94 -17.76
CA LEU A 170 -24.56 -12.68 -17.56
C LEU A 170 -25.76 -12.02 -18.26
N ASN A 171 -25.68 -10.72 -18.52
CA ASN A 171 -26.73 -9.95 -19.17
C ASN A 171 -26.14 -8.88 -20.11
N VAL A 172 -26.95 -8.41 -21.06
CA VAL A 172 -26.56 -7.37 -22.04
C VAL A 172 -26.30 -5.99 -21.42
N ASN A 173 -26.62 -5.82 -20.14
CA ASN A 173 -26.47 -4.56 -19.40
C ASN A 173 -25.39 -4.69 -18.31
N ALA A 174 -24.45 -5.63 -18.45
CA ALA A 174 -23.41 -5.79 -17.45
C ALA A 174 -22.60 -4.51 -17.36
N THR A 175 -22.37 -4.06 -16.13
CA THR A 175 -21.58 -2.88 -15.85
C THR A 175 -20.09 -3.20 -15.93
N ASP A 176 -19.29 -2.15 -16.01
CA ASP A 176 -17.85 -2.24 -15.87
C ASP A 176 -17.48 -2.95 -14.56
N ILE A 177 -16.39 -3.71 -14.60
CA ILE A 177 -15.77 -4.27 -13.40
C ILE A 177 -14.92 -3.16 -12.78
N GLY A 178 -15.29 -2.72 -11.58
CA GLY A 178 -14.49 -1.76 -10.82
C GLY A 178 -13.32 -2.47 -10.17
N VAL A 179 -12.11 -1.95 -10.36
CA VAL A 179 -10.87 -2.52 -9.80
C VAL A 179 -10.19 -1.46 -8.97
N ASP A 180 -10.05 -1.71 -7.67
CA ASP A 180 -9.33 -0.85 -6.71
C ASP A 180 -8.29 -1.68 -5.97
N LEU A 181 -7.02 -1.43 -6.28
CA LEU A 181 -5.88 -2.00 -5.58
C LEU A 181 -5.19 -0.91 -4.80
N GLU A 182 -4.91 -1.17 -3.53
CA GLU A 182 -4.19 -0.23 -2.67
C GLU A 182 -3.09 -0.93 -1.88
N LEU A 183 -1.85 -0.49 -2.07
CA LEU A 183 -0.73 -0.78 -1.17
C LEU A 183 -0.47 0.44 -0.30
N THR A 184 -0.74 0.33 1.00
CA THR A 184 -0.34 1.33 1.99
C THR A 184 0.86 0.81 2.77
N VAL A 185 1.90 1.64 2.88
CA VAL A 185 3.10 1.37 3.68
C VAL A 185 3.34 2.51 4.66
N SER A 186 3.57 2.19 5.92
CA SER A 186 3.81 3.18 6.98
C SER A 186 4.99 2.74 7.83
N GLU A 187 5.97 3.63 8.05
CA GLU A 187 7.07 3.39 9.00
C GLU A 187 6.60 3.38 10.47
N GLY A 188 5.37 3.82 10.73
CA GLY A 188 4.82 3.96 12.08
C GLY A 188 5.44 5.14 12.82
N ILE A 189 5.56 5.00 14.14
CA ILE A 189 6.15 6.02 15.02
C ILE A 189 7.26 5.33 15.81
N HIS A 190 8.46 5.89 15.79
CA HIS A 190 9.57 5.37 16.58
C HIS A 190 10.10 6.44 17.51
N HIS A 191 9.98 6.22 18.82
CA HIS A 191 10.39 7.18 19.85
C HIS A 191 9.78 8.59 19.65
N SER A 192 8.47 8.67 19.43
CA SER A 192 7.72 9.90 19.08
C SER A 192 8.10 10.59 17.77
N ILE A 193 8.97 9.98 16.97
CA ILE A 193 9.29 10.46 15.62
C ILE A 193 8.38 9.71 14.65
N SER A 194 7.41 10.42 14.07
CA SER A 194 6.58 9.88 12.99
C SER A 194 7.44 9.62 11.77
N GLY A 195 7.35 8.40 11.25
CA GLY A 195 7.96 8.07 9.98
C GLY A 195 7.03 8.36 8.81
N ASP A 196 7.57 8.14 7.61
CA ASP A 196 6.85 8.36 6.36
C ASP A 196 5.73 7.33 6.16
N THR A 197 4.70 7.72 5.43
CA THR A 197 3.61 6.83 4.99
C THR A 197 3.29 7.10 3.54
N PHE A 198 3.21 6.06 2.73
CA PHE A 198 2.92 6.12 1.30
C PHE A 198 1.78 5.19 0.92
N ARG A 199 1.20 5.49 -0.23
CA ARG A 199 0.15 4.72 -0.87
C ARG A 199 0.48 4.57 -2.34
N MET A 200 0.37 3.34 -2.83
CA MET A 200 0.31 3.05 -4.26
C MET A 200 -1.07 2.51 -4.59
N SER A 201 -1.72 3.05 -5.60
CA SER A 201 -3.08 2.66 -5.95
C SER A 201 -3.28 2.48 -7.45
N ILE A 202 -4.09 1.49 -7.82
CA ILE A 202 -4.63 1.31 -9.18
C ILE A 202 -6.13 1.42 -9.05
N LEU A 203 -6.75 2.34 -9.80
CA LEU A 203 -8.19 2.51 -9.86
C LEU A 203 -8.61 2.48 -11.32
N GLU A 204 -9.26 1.40 -11.74
CA GLU A 204 -9.63 1.17 -13.13
C GLU A 204 -11.07 0.66 -13.23
N HIS A 205 -11.73 1.02 -14.32
CA HIS A 205 -13.05 0.48 -14.69
C HIS A 205 -12.88 -0.30 -15.98
N ILE A 206 -13.08 -1.63 -15.91
CA ILE A 206 -12.86 -2.52 -17.05
C ILE A 206 -14.20 -2.80 -17.73
N PRO A 207 -14.39 -2.34 -18.98
CA PRO A 207 -15.62 -2.58 -19.71
C PRO A 207 -15.88 -4.07 -20.01
N PRO A 208 -17.14 -4.45 -20.26
CA PRO A 208 -17.52 -5.84 -20.55
C PRO A 208 -16.83 -6.47 -21.78
N ASP A 209 -16.28 -5.67 -22.69
CA ASP A 209 -15.67 -6.10 -23.95
C ASP A 209 -14.13 -6.16 -23.91
N ILE A 210 -13.49 -5.71 -22.82
CA ILE A 210 -12.02 -5.69 -22.69
C ILE A 210 -11.54 -6.86 -21.83
N ARG A 211 -10.67 -7.71 -22.38
CA ARG A 211 -10.08 -8.89 -21.71
C ARG A 211 -8.59 -9.03 -22.01
N GLY A 212 -7.97 -10.02 -21.38
CA GLY A 212 -6.56 -10.31 -21.52
C GLY A 212 -5.70 -9.37 -20.67
N ALA A 213 -4.51 -9.05 -21.18
CA ALA A 213 -3.55 -8.17 -20.54
C ALA A 213 -3.97 -6.70 -20.68
N ILE A 214 -4.30 -6.05 -19.57
CA ILE A 214 -4.74 -4.66 -19.52
C ILE A 214 -3.65 -3.83 -18.82
N PRO A 215 -2.95 -2.93 -19.51
CA PRO A 215 -2.00 -2.02 -18.88
C PRO A 215 -2.75 -1.02 -18.00
N VAL A 216 -2.23 -0.77 -16.80
CA VAL A 216 -2.87 0.08 -15.79
C VAL A 216 -1.87 1.04 -15.18
N ASN A 217 -2.34 2.24 -14.82
CA ASN A 217 -1.48 3.24 -14.20
C ASN A 217 -1.42 3.05 -12.68
N VAL A 218 -0.21 3.07 -12.12
CA VAL A 218 0.01 3.05 -10.68
C VAL A 218 0.20 4.48 -10.20
N HIS A 219 -0.71 4.93 -9.36
CA HIS A 219 -0.64 6.23 -8.72
C HIS A 219 0.07 6.12 -7.39
N VAL A 220 0.97 7.07 -7.10
CA VAL A 220 1.73 7.09 -5.85
C VAL A 220 1.48 8.39 -5.10
N ALA A 221 1.14 8.28 -3.82
CA ALA A 221 0.90 9.41 -2.94
C ALA A 221 1.62 9.24 -1.60
N ARG A 222 2.08 10.35 -1.03
CA ARG A 222 2.67 10.43 0.31
C ARG A 222 1.67 11.06 1.26
N TYR A 223 1.57 10.54 2.47
CA TYR A 223 0.80 11.14 3.55
C TYR A 223 1.59 12.30 4.18
N GLN A 224 1.02 13.49 4.19
CA GLN A 224 1.66 14.66 4.81
C GLN A 224 1.14 14.90 6.22
N SER A 225 1.96 15.55 7.05
CA SER A 225 1.64 15.87 8.46
C SER A 225 0.35 16.70 8.65
N GLY A 226 -0.22 17.28 7.59
CA GLY A 226 -1.51 17.97 7.59
C GLY A 226 -2.74 17.07 7.36
N GLY A 227 -2.56 15.74 7.30
CA GLY A 227 -3.65 14.77 7.15
C GLY A 227 -4.08 14.49 5.70
N ASN A 228 -3.33 15.00 4.72
CA ASN A 228 -3.67 14.91 3.31
C ASN A 228 -2.71 13.98 2.55
N TRP A 229 -3.25 13.27 1.57
CA TRP A 229 -2.48 12.54 0.58
C TRP A 229 -2.07 13.49 -0.54
N VAL A 230 -0.78 13.55 -0.82
CA VAL A 230 -0.22 14.39 -1.88
C VAL A 230 0.45 13.48 -2.91
N PRO A 231 0.10 13.60 -4.21
CA PRO A 231 0.76 12.86 -5.26
C PRO A 231 2.27 13.09 -5.24
N VAL A 232 3.05 12.03 -5.45
CA VAL A 232 4.50 12.14 -5.58
C VAL A 232 4.83 12.38 -7.06
N ASN A 233 5.42 13.54 -7.37
CA ASN A 233 5.81 13.89 -8.73
C ASN A 233 7.19 13.28 -9.06
N GLU A 234 7.46 13.07 -10.35
CA GLU A 234 8.71 12.47 -10.89
C GLU A 234 10.01 13.20 -10.48
N VAL A 235 9.91 14.46 -10.04
CA VAL A 235 11.06 15.27 -9.58
C VAL A 235 11.47 14.91 -8.14
N ASP A 236 10.55 14.41 -7.31
CA ASP A 236 10.82 13.98 -5.93
C ASP A 236 11.36 12.54 -5.85
N ILE A 237 11.57 11.94 -7.03
CA ILE A 237 11.97 10.55 -7.26
C ILE A 237 13.45 10.45 -7.73
N ARG A 238 14.11 11.58 -8.04
CA ARG A 238 15.50 11.64 -8.53
C ARG A 238 16.52 12.05 -7.49
#